data_AF-A0A967W9X7-F1
#
_entry.id   AF-A0A967W9X7-F1
#
_cell.length_a   1.000
_cell.length_b   1.000
_cell.length_c   1.000
_cell.angle_alpha   90.00
_cell.angle_beta   90.00
_cell.angle_gamma   90.00
#
_symmetry.space_group_name_H-M   'P 1'
#
loop_
_entity.id
_entity.type
_entity.pdbx_description
1 polymer ?
#
loop_
_entity_poly.entity_id
_entity_poly.type
_entity_poly.pdbx_seq_one_letter_code
_entity_poly.pdbx_strand_id
1 'polypeptide(L)'
;YQVRDYSTEVKIGDESPFCGQTLAETQLGEHYDLNVVQVRRDGSSLAASADLCLSAGDILVVSGAPDSILKASEAEGLEKVPELDGREELSDSHPRQLEMVEM
;
A
#
# COMPACT_ATOMS: atom_id res chain seq x y z
N TYR A 1 3.14 7.28 -21.48
CA TYR A 1 3.37 7.10 -20.04
C TYR A 1 2.59 5.87 -19.63
N GLN A 2 3.26 4.74 -19.38
CA GLN A 2 2.57 3.53 -18.94
C GLN A 2 2.43 3.67 -17.42
N VAL A 3 1.23 4.03 -16.95
CA VAL A 3 0.93 3.97 -15.53
C VAL A 3 1.06 2.49 -15.19
N ARG A 4 2.15 2.11 -14.53
CA ARG A 4 2.24 0.81 -13.88
C ARG A 4 1.38 0.98 -12.63
N ASP A 5 0.20 0.40 -12.64
CA ASP A 5 -0.62 0.28 -11.44
C ASP A 5 0.23 -0.37 -10.35
N TYR A 6 0.57 0.40 -9.32
CA TYR A 6 1.38 -0.08 -8.20
C TYR A 6 0.44 -0.64 -7.15
N SER A 7 0.57 -1.93 -6.87
CA SER A 7 -0.16 -2.61 -5.80
C SER A 7 0.75 -2.78 -4.60
N THR A 8 0.26 -2.47 -3.42
CA THR A 8 0.95 -2.71 -2.15
C THR A 8 0.03 -3.40 -1.16
N GLU A 9 0.63 -4.12 -0.23
CA GLU A 9 -0.08 -4.65 0.92
C GLU A 9 0.02 -3.68 2.11
N VAL A 10 -1.10 -3.41 2.76
CA VAL A 10 -1.17 -2.62 3.99
C VAL A 10 -1.87 -3.43 5.07
N LYS A 11 -1.25 -3.51 6.24
CA LYS A 11 -1.80 -4.16 7.41
C LYS A 11 -2.51 -3.13 8.30
N ILE A 12 -3.68 -3.47 8.79
CA ILE A 12 -4.39 -2.69 9.79
C ILE A 12 -3.74 -2.95 11.14
N GLY A 13 -3.12 -1.91 11.72
CA GLY A 13 -2.63 -1.94 13.09
C GLY A 13 -3.77 -1.95 14.09
N ASP A 14 -3.53 -2.44 15.31
CA ASP A 14 -4.51 -2.42 16.41
C ASP A 14 -4.97 -1.01 16.79
N GLU A 15 -4.15 0.00 16.54
CA GLU A 15 -4.45 1.42 16.79
C GLU A 15 -5.09 2.13 15.59
N SER A 16 -5.35 1.41 14.49
CA SER A 16 -5.95 2.00 13.29
C SER A 16 -7.44 2.30 13.50
N PRO A 17 -7.92 3.52 13.17
CA PRO A 17 -9.34 3.85 13.23
C PRO A 17 -10.20 3.00 12.30
N PHE A 18 -9.62 2.35 11.28
CA PHE A 18 -10.33 1.42 10.40
C PHE A 18 -10.75 0.13 11.08
N CYS A 19 -10.22 -0.19 12.27
CA CYS A 19 -10.62 -1.38 13.00
C CYS A 19 -12.10 -1.28 13.42
N GLY A 20 -12.92 -2.22 12.96
CA GLY A 20 -14.36 -2.26 13.21
C GLY A 20 -15.20 -1.49 12.19
N GLN A 21 -14.59 -0.78 11.25
CA GLN A 21 -15.30 -0.13 10.14
C GLN A 21 -15.42 -1.07 8.95
N THR A 22 -16.47 -0.91 8.15
CA THR A 22 -16.61 -1.60 6.87
C THR A 22 -15.79 -0.94 5.77
N LEU A 23 -15.44 -1.71 4.75
CA LEU A 23 -14.70 -1.20 3.57
C LEU A 23 -15.46 -0.07 2.85
N ALA A 24 -16.79 -0.06 2.94
CA ALA A 24 -17.62 1.06 2.49
C ALA A 24 -17.46 2.32 3.36
N GLU A 25 -17.37 2.17 4.69
CA GLU A 25 -17.20 3.28 5.63
C GLU A 25 -15.82 3.92 5.51
N THR A 26 -14.79 3.13 5.21
CA THR A 26 -13.43 3.68 5.01
C THR A 26 -13.31 4.54 3.77
N GLN A 27 -14.22 4.37 2.80
CA GLN A 27 -14.25 5.11 1.53
C GLN A 27 -12.86 5.18 0.85
N LEU A 28 -12.01 4.17 1.00
CA LEU A 28 -10.61 4.22 0.50
C LEU A 28 -10.52 4.58 -0.99
N GLY A 29 -11.44 4.06 -1.81
CA GLY A 29 -11.51 4.42 -3.23
C GLY A 29 -12.02 5.83 -3.51
N GLU A 30 -12.96 6.33 -2.71
CA GLU A 30 -13.61 7.62 -2.95
C GLU A 30 -12.84 8.79 -2.32
N HIS A 31 -12.29 8.59 -1.13
CA HIS A 31 -11.52 9.58 -0.37
C HIS A 31 -10.03 9.63 -0.76
N TYR A 32 -9.42 8.48 -1.05
CA TYR A 32 -7.97 8.38 -1.27
C TYR A 32 -7.59 7.96 -2.70
N ASP A 33 -8.56 7.71 -3.59
CA ASP A 33 -8.30 7.19 -4.93
C ASP A 33 -7.55 5.84 -4.89
N LEU A 34 -7.84 5.01 -3.88
CA LEU A 34 -7.23 3.70 -3.67
C LEU A 34 -8.20 2.57 -3.98
N ASN A 35 -7.79 1.66 -4.88
CA ASN A 35 -8.60 0.50 -5.21
C ASN A 35 -8.19 -0.71 -4.35
N VAL A 36 -9.09 -1.19 -3.49
CA VAL A 36 -8.85 -2.43 -2.74
C VAL A 36 -9.12 -3.62 -3.66
N VAL A 37 -8.08 -4.41 -3.92
CA VAL A 37 -8.13 -5.60 -4.77
C VAL A 37 -8.58 -6.82 -3.97
N GLN A 38 -8.06 -6.97 -2.76
CA GLN A 38 -8.18 -8.18 -1.94
C GLN A 38 -7.97 -7.85 -0.47
N VAL A 39 -8.61 -8.62 0.43
CA VAL A 39 -8.28 -8.61 1.86
C VAL A 39 -7.77 -9.99 2.26
N ARG A 40 -6.69 -10.05 3.03
CA ARG A 40 -6.11 -11.28 3.59
C ARG A 40 -6.27 -11.24 5.11
N ARG A 41 -6.99 -12.21 5.67
CA ARG A 41 -7.21 -12.38 7.10
C ARG A 41 -6.81 -13.79 7.50
N ASP A 42 -5.89 -13.92 8.46
CA ASP A 42 -5.48 -15.22 8.99
C ASP A 42 -5.08 -16.24 7.89
N GLY A 43 -4.38 -15.77 6.86
CA GLY A 43 -3.98 -16.58 5.69
C GLY A 43 -5.09 -16.91 4.69
N SER A 44 -6.34 -16.47 4.94
CA SER A 44 -7.46 -16.61 4.01
C SER A 44 -7.65 -15.35 3.18
N SER A 45 -7.84 -15.53 1.87
CA SER A 45 -8.15 -14.44 0.94
C SER A 45 -9.67 -14.20 0.91
N LEU A 46 -10.08 -13.01 1.29
CA LEU A 46 -11.44 -12.51 1.29
C LEU A 46 -11.62 -11.54 0.13
N ALA A 47 -12.79 -11.57 -0.49
CA ALA A 47 -13.17 -10.58 -1.49
C ALA A 47 -13.33 -9.21 -0.82
N ALA A 48 -12.78 -8.16 -1.44
CA ALA A 48 -12.96 -6.78 -1.00
C ALA A 48 -14.42 -6.35 -1.28
N SER A 49 -15.29 -6.60 -0.30
CA SER A 49 -16.71 -6.22 -0.36
C SER A 49 -16.96 -4.98 0.49
N ALA A 50 -17.89 -4.12 0.05
CA ALA A 50 -18.35 -2.95 0.79
C ALA A 50 -18.74 -3.27 2.24
N ASP A 51 -19.48 -4.37 2.44
CA ASP A 51 -19.94 -4.85 3.75
C ASP A 51 -18.86 -5.59 4.58
N LEU A 52 -17.63 -5.70 4.07
CA LEU A 52 -16.55 -6.38 4.79
C LEU A 52 -16.08 -5.51 5.95
N CYS A 53 -16.37 -5.92 7.18
CA CYS A 53 -15.80 -5.31 8.39
C CYS A 53 -14.29 -5.57 8.46
N LEU A 54 -13.52 -4.50 8.51
CA LEU A 54 -12.08 -4.50 8.73
C LEU A 54 -11.75 -4.70 10.21
N SER A 55 -10.61 -5.32 10.49
CA SER A 55 -10.16 -5.68 11.83
C SER A 55 -8.64 -5.59 11.90
N ALA A 56 -8.13 -5.35 13.10
CA ALA A 56 -6.70 -5.36 13.36
C ALA A 56 -6.07 -6.68 12.91
N GLY A 57 -4.94 -6.59 12.23
CA GLY A 57 -4.26 -7.73 11.63
C GLY A 57 -4.70 -8.09 10.20
N ASP A 58 -5.76 -7.47 9.68
CA ASP A 58 -6.10 -7.60 8.26
C ASP A 58 -5.03 -6.99 7.36
N ILE A 59 -4.77 -7.66 6.24
CA ILE A 59 -3.88 -7.19 5.20
C ILE A 59 -4.73 -6.86 3.97
N LEU A 60 -4.79 -5.59 3.60
CA LEU A 60 -5.47 -5.11 2.41
C LEU A 60 -4.46 -4.96 1.28
N VAL A 61 -4.77 -5.57 0.15
CA VAL A 61 -4.04 -5.34 -1.10
C VAL A 61 -4.71 -4.17 -1.80
N VAL A 62 -4.00 -3.04 -1.88
CA VAL A 62 -4.48 -1.82 -2.50
C VAL A 62 -3.65 -1.48 -3.73
N SER A 63 -4.31 -1.08 -4.80
CA SER A 63 -3.69 -0.59 -6.04
C SER A 63 -3.98 0.89 -6.20
N GLY A 64 -2.96 1.69 -6.48
CA GLY A 64 -3.14 3.12 -6.69
C GLY A 64 -1.81 3.87 -6.84
N ALA A 65 -1.90 5.20 -6.84
CA ALA A 65 -0.72 6.04 -6.87
C ALA A 65 0.07 5.92 -5.56
N PRO A 66 1.41 5.92 -5.60
CA PRO A 66 2.24 5.86 -4.39
C PRO A 66 1.96 7.00 -3.41
N ASP A 67 1.58 8.17 -3.92
CA ASP A 67 1.19 9.36 -3.13
C ASP A 67 -0.11 9.11 -2.34
N SER A 68 -1.11 8.49 -2.96
CA SER A 68 -2.38 8.12 -2.33
C SER A 68 -2.17 7.07 -1.24
N ILE A 69 -1.34 6.06 -1.53
CA ILE A 69 -0.97 5.00 -0.58
C ILE A 69 -0.27 5.59 0.64
N LEU A 70 0.63 6.55 0.42
CA LEU A 70 1.32 7.25 1.50
C LEU A 70 0.34 8.03 2.37
N LYS A 71 -0.57 8.80 1.77
CA LYS A 71 -1.60 9.55 2.51
C LYS A 71 -2.50 8.68 3.36
N ALA A 72 -2.97 7.55 2.82
CA ALA A 72 -3.79 6.61 3.58
C ALA A 72 -3.00 6.00 4.73
N SER A 73 -1.73 5.65 4.53
CA SER A 73 -0.88 5.11 5.59
C SER A 73 -0.60 6.10 6.71
N GLU A 74 -0.36 7.36 6.39
CA GLU A 74 -0.07 8.42 7.37
C GLU A 74 -1.32 8.87 8.15
N ALA A 75 -2.48 8.93 7.50
CA ALA A 75 -3.70 9.40 8.13
C ALA A 75 -4.36 8.36 9.04
N GLU A 76 -4.18 7.07 8.76
CA GLU A 76 -5.07 6.02 9.26
C GLU A 76 -4.35 4.92 10.05
N GLY A 77 -3.07 5.12 10.42
CA GLY A 77 -2.31 4.14 11.20
C GLY A 77 -2.20 2.77 10.51
N LEU A 78 -2.19 2.77 9.17
CA LEU A 78 -1.94 1.55 8.40
C LEU A 78 -0.43 1.29 8.36
N GLU A 79 -0.04 0.09 8.73
CA GLU A 79 1.33 -0.38 8.58
C GLU A 79 1.51 -0.92 7.15
N LYS A 80 2.37 -0.27 6.36
CA LYS A 80 2.76 -0.82 5.07
C LYS A 80 3.47 -2.15 5.31
N VAL A 81 2.92 -3.22 4.76
CA VAL A 81 3.63 -4.49 4.71
C VAL A 81 4.59 -4.37 3.53
N PRO A 82 5.90 -4.50 3.73
CA PRO A 82 6.82 -4.60 2.61
C PRO A 82 6.61 -5.96 1.94
N GLU A 83 5.56 -6.12 1.13
CA GLU A 83 5.52 -7.19 0.14
C GLU A 83 6.48 -6.74 -0.96
N LEU A 84 7.62 -7.40 -0.98
CA LEU A 84 8.66 -7.27 -1.96
C LEU A 84 8.10 -7.72 -3.32
N ASP A 85 7.29 -6.90 -3.99
CA ASP A 85 7.01 -7.08 -5.42
C ASP A 85 8.23 -6.61 -6.22
N GLY A 86 9.33 -7.36 -6.05
CA GLY A 86 9.90 -8.16 -7.12
C GLY A 86 10.39 -7.51 -8.40
N ARG A 87 10.34 -6.18 -8.61
CA ARG A 87 11.04 -5.48 -9.71
C ARG A 87 11.43 -4.03 -9.38
N GLU A 88 12.28 -3.85 -8.39
CA GLU A 88 13.29 -2.79 -8.41
C GLU A 88 14.68 -3.41 -8.59
N GLU A 89 14.91 -3.92 -9.79
CA GLU A 89 16.22 -3.75 -10.41
C GLU A 89 16.14 -2.46 -11.22
N LEU A 90 16.97 -1.48 -10.82
CA LEU A 90 17.50 -0.35 -11.61
C LEU A 90 16.65 0.94 -11.67
N SER A 91 16.94 1.92 -10.81
CA SER A 91 17.51 3.21 -11.24
C SER A 91 17.70 4.16 -10.06
N ASP A 92 18.63 3.84 -9.17
CA ASP A 92 19.38 4.91 -8.50
C ASP A 92 20.60 5.23 -9.38
N SER A 93 20.32 5.90 -10.50
CA SER A 93 21.33 6.58 -11.29
C SER A 93 21.74 7.81 -10.49
N HIS A 94 22.81 7.73 -9.70
CA HIS A 94 23.62 8.91 -9.40
C HIS A 94 24.51 9.19 -10.61
N PRO A 95 24.23 10.22 -11.44
CA PRO A 95 25.18 10.65 -12.43
C PRO A 95 26.32 11.42 -11.75
N ARG A 96 27.54 10.89 -11.80
CA ARG A 96 28.73 11.61 -12.32
C ARG A 96 29.99 10.76 -12.20
N GLN A 97 30.49 10.42 -13.38
CA GLN A 97 31.82 9.91 -13.66
C GLN A 97 32.83 11.09 -13.69
N LEU A 98 34.08 10.80 -13.28
CA LEU A 98 35.34 11.59 -13.36
C LEU A 98 35.47 12.70 -12.29
N GLU A 99 36.58 12.89 -11.58
CA GLU A 99 38.02 12.75 -11.84
C GLU A 99 38.68 12.71 -10.43
N MET A 100 39.79 12.04 -10.13
CA MET A 100 41.14 12.34 -10.56
C MET A 100 42.10 11.19 -10.20
N VAL A 101 43.11 11.06 -11.04
CA VAL A 101 44.38 10.35 -10.86
C VAL A 101 45.12 10.86 -9.60
N GLU A 102 46.16 10.11 -9.20
CA GLU A 102 47.29 10.47 -8.31
C GLU A 102 47.15 9.93 -6.87
N MET A 103 48.05 9.11 -6.31
CA MET A 103 49.45 8.71 -6.63
C MET A 103 49.73 7.28 -6.14
#